data_AF-A0A822G378-F1
#
_entry.id   AF-A0A822G378-F1
#
_cell.length_a   1.000
_cell.length_b   1.000
_cell.length_c   1.000
_cell.angle_alpha   90.00
_cell.angle_beta   90.00
_cell.angle_gamma   90.00
#
_symmetry.space_group_name_H-M   'P 1'
#
loop_
_entity.id
_entity.type
_entity.pdbx_description
1 polymer ?
#
loop_
_entity_poly.entity_id
_entity_poly.type
_entity_poly.pdbx_seq_one_letter_code
_entity_poly.pdbx_strand_id
1 'polypeptide(L)'
;MDEYPKALSFYERALEIQTIGLSPNHPDLANSYNNIGNVYKNMGENSKALSFYERALKIQTIDLSPNHPDLANSYNNIGNVYKNMGENSKALSFYERALKIQTIGLSP
;
A
#
# COMPACT_ATOMS: atom_id res chain seq x y z
N MET A 1 2.49 -20.18 -12.93
CA MET A 1 1.52 -19.54 -12.02
C MET A 1 1.84 -19.82 -10.55
N ASP A 2 2.93 -20.53 -10.24
CA ASP A 2 3.23 -21.06 -8.89
C ASP A 2 4.09 -20.15 -7.98
N GLU A 3 4.40 -18.93 -8.41
CA GLU A 3 5.32 -18.05 -7.66
C GLU A 3 4.61 -17.16 -6.61
N TYR A 4 3.35 -16.81 -6.82
CA TYR A 4 2.62 -15.94 -5.87
C TYR A 4 2.42 -16.54 -4.48
N PRO A 5 1.98 -17.81 -4.33
CA PRO A 5 1.84 -18.40 -3.00
C PRO A 5 3.17 -18.49 -2.26
N LYS A 6 4.26 -18.77 -2.99
CA LYS A 6 5.61 -18.82 -2.43
C LYS A 6 6.08 -17.43 -1.96
N ALA A 7 5.88 -16.40 -2.78
CA ALA A 7 6.18 -15.01 -2.42
C ALA A 7 5.38 -14.57 -1.19
N LEU A 8 4.08 -14.89 -1.16
CA LEU A 8 3.19 -14.58 -0.03
C LEU A 8 3.71 -15.21 1.27
N SER A 9 4.06 -16.50 1.25
CA SER A 9 4.60 -17.19 2.42
C SER A 9 5.88 -16.54 2.97
N PHE A 10 6.79 -16.09 2.10
CA PHE A 10 7.99 -15.37 2.54
C PHE A 10 7.66 -14.01 3.16
N TYR A 11 6.76 -13.24 2.54
CA TYR A 11 6.36 -11.94 3.07
C TYR A 11 5.58 -12.04 4.39
N GLU A 12 4.68 -13.01 4.52
CA GLU A 12 3.91 -13.23 5.76
C GLU A 12 4.83 -13.64 6.92
N ARG A 13 5.80 -14.52 6.67
CA ARG A 13 6.80 -14.90 7.68
C ARG A 13 7.71 -13.74 8.08
N ALA A 14 8.12 -12.91 7.11
CA ALA A 14 8.88 -11.70 7.41
C ALA A 14 8.07 -10.71 8.25
N LEU A 15 6.79 -10.51 7.90
CA LEU A 15 5.86 -9.66 8.64
C LEU A 15 5.67 -10.17 10.07
N GLU A 16 5.51 -11.47 10.28
CA GLU A 16 5.38 -12.06 11.62
C GLU A 16 6.59 -11.74 12.49
N ILE A 17 7.81 -11.97 12.00
CA ILE A 17 9.06 -11.65 12.71
C ILE A 17 9.14 -10.16 13.03
N GLN A 18 8.82 -9.30 12.07
CA GLN A 18 8.80 -7.85 12.25
C GLN A 18 7.79 -7.42 13.32
N THR A 19 6.59 -8.00 13.35
CA THR A 19 5.56 -7.65 14.35
C THR A 19 5.93 -8.02 15.78
N ILE A 20 6.86 -8.96 15.97
CA ILE A 20 7.40 -9.31 17.29
C ILE A 20 8.48 -8.31 17.73
N GLY A 21 9.33 -7.87 16.81
CA GLY A 21 10.52 -7.07 17.12
C GLY A 21 10.35 -5.55 16.99
N LEU A 22 9.33 -5.08 16.25
CA LEU A 22 9.14 -3.68 15.92
C LEU A 22 7.92 -3.09 16.60
N SER A 23 7.92 -1.77 16.77
CA SER A 23 6.73 -1.06 17.21
C SER A 23 5.61 -1.20 16.17
N PRO A 24 4.31 -1.18 16.57
CA PRO A 24 3.19 -1.36 15.63
C PRO A 24 3.11 -0.36 14.48
N ASN A 25 3.81 0.78 14.59
CA ASN A 25 3.85 1.85 13.59
C ASN A 25 5.21 1.92 12.88
N HIS A 26 6.08 0.91 13.03
CA HIS A 26 7.39 0.96 12.42
C HIS A 26 7.27 1.01 10.87
N PRO A 27 8.01 1.91 10.17
CA PRO A 27 7.91 2.06 8.72
C PRO A 27 8.11 0.77 7.92
N ASP A 28 8.96 -0.13 8.39
CA ASP A 28 9.18 -1.44 7.75
C ASP A 28 7.90 -2.30 7.67
N LEU A 29 6.99 -2.17 8.63
CA LEU A 29 5.69 -2.86 8.57
C LEU A 29 4.85 -2.33 7.40
N ALA A 30 4.92 -1.02 7.11
CA ALA A 30 4.22 -0.46 5.95
C ALA A 30 4.77 -1.01 4.63
N ASN A 31 6.09 -1.18 4.53
CA ASN A 31 6.71 -1.78 3.35
C ASN A 31 6.28 -3.24 3.16
N SER A 32 6.27 -4.03 4.23
CA SER A 32 5.80 -5.42 4.20
C SER A 32 4.33 -5.51 3.80
N TYR A 33 3.47 -4.67 4.36
CA TYR A 33 2.05 -4.62 3.97
C TYR A 33 1.87 -4.22 2.50
N ASN A 34 2.63 -3.26 1.99
CA ASN A 34 2.60 -2.89 0.57
C ASN A 34 3.01 -4.04 -0.35
N ASN A 35 4.04 -4.80 0.01
CA ASN A 35 4.50 -5.95 -0.76
C ASN A 35 3.46 -7.07 -0.80
N ILE A 36 2.85 -7.39 0.34
CA ILE A 36 1.76 -8.37 0.41
C ILE A 36 0.55 -7.89 -0.40
N GLY A 37 0.20 -6.61 -0.29
CA GLY A 37 -0.85 -5.99 -1.09
C GLY A 37 -0.61 -6.11 -2.60
N ASN A 38 0.63 -5.90 -3.05
CA ASN A 38 1.03 -6.09 -4.44
C ASN A 38 0.84 -7.54 -4.92
N VAL A 39 1.21 -8.52 -4.10
CA VAL A 39 1.01 -9.94 -4.42
C VAL A 39 -0.48 -10.24 -4.59
N TYR A 40 -1.32 -9.84 -3.63
CA TYR A 40 -2.77 -10.06 -3.73
C TYR A 40 -3.40 -9.34 -4.93
N LYS A 41 -2.99 -8.10 -5.22
CA LYS A 41 -3.45 -7.35 -6.40
C LYS A 41 -3.13 -8.11 -7.68
N ASN A 42 -1.92 -8.66 -7.80
CA ASN A 42 -1.49 -9.40 -8.99
C ASN A 42 -2.19 -10.76 -9.12
N MET A 43 -2.68 -11.33 -8.02
CA MET A 43 -3.55 -12.51 -8.00
C MET A 43 -5.01 -12.20 -8.34
N GLY A 44 -5.40 -10.93 -8.45
CA GLY A 44 -6.80 -10.51 -8.61
C GLY A 44 -7.61 -10.50 -7.32
N GLU A 45 -6.97 -10.76 -6.17
CA GLU A 45 -7.57 -10.77 -4.83
C GLU A 45 -7.71 -9.32 -4.30
N ASN A 46 -8.47 -8.50 -5.01
CA ASN A 46 -8.55 -7.05 -4.82
C ASN A 46 -8.94 -6.65 -3.37
N SER A 47 -9.89 -7.34 -2.74
CA SER A 47 -10.31 -7.04 -1.36
C SER A 47 -9.18 -7.24 -0.35
N LYS A 48 -8.36 -8.29 -0.52
CA LYS A 48 -7.19 -8.53 0.33
C LYS A 48 -6.13 -7.47 0.08
N ALA A 49 -5.85 -7.19 -1.20
CA ALA A 49 -4.90 -6.14 -1.58
C ALA A 49 -5.23 -4.79 -0.94
N LEU A 50 -6.51 -4.39 -0.99
CA LEU A 50 -7.00 -3.16 -0.37
C LEU A 50 -6.73 -3.13 1.14
N SER A 51 -7.09 -4.19 1.86
CA SER A 51 -6.88 -4.27 3.31
C SER A 51 -5.41 -4.11 3.70
N PHE A 52 -4.51 -4.71 2.92
CA PHE A 52 -3.07 -4.60 3.14
C PHE A 52 -2.54 -3.19 2.83
N TYR A 53 -2.93 -2.58 1.72
CA TYR A 53 -2.55 -1.21 1.41
C TYR A 53 -3.09 -0.19 2.42
N GLU A 54 -4.30 -0.38 2.94
CA GLU A 54 -4.87 0.49 3.98
C GLU A 54 -4.08 0.42 5.30
N ARG A 55 -3.59 -0.78 5.68
CA ARG A 55 -2.70 -0.94 6.84
C ARG A 55 -1.37 -0.22 6.63
N ALA A 56 -0.78 -0.33 5.44
CA ALA A 56 0.45 0.38 5.10
C ALA A 56 0.25 1.90 5.17
N LEU A 57 -0.82 2.41 4.55
CA LEU A 57 -1.17 3.81 4.55
C LEU A 57 -1.38 4.34 5.98
N LYS A 58 -2.08 3.58 6.83
CA LYS A 58 -2.31 3.98 8.24
C LYS A 58 -1.00 4.20 8.98
N ILE A 59 -0.03 3.30 8.82
CA ILE A 59 1.30 3.44 9.45
C ILE A 59 2.02 4.68 8.91
N GLN A 60 2.07 4.81 7.59
CA GLN A 60 2.72 5.93 6.93
C GLN A 60 2.14 7.29 7.36
N THR A 61 0.83 7.39 7.57
CA THR A 61 0.19 8.65 8.00
C THR A 61 0.53 9.09 9.42
N ILE A 62 1.14 8.23 10.25
CA ILE A 62 1.51 8.56 11.62
C ILE A 62 2.82 9.36 11.64
N ASP A 63 3.82 8.92 10.89
CA ASP A 63 5.19 9.46 10.97
C ASP A 63 5.60 10.29 9.75
N LEU A 64 4.92 10.14 8.61
CA LEU A 64 5.26 10.88 7.40
C LEU A 64 4.53 12.21 7.33
N SER A 65 5.23 13.23 6.81
CA SER A 65 4.59 14.50 6.49
C SER A 65 3.44 14.28 5.47
N PRO A 66 2.37 15.08 5.50
CA PRO A 66 1.23 14.92 4.58
C PRO A 66 1.58 14.96 3.08
N ASN A 67 2.75 15.52 2.72
CA ASN A 67 3.25 15.63 1.36
C ASN A 67 4.34 14.61 1.03
N HIS A 68 4.53 13.58 1.86
CA HIS A 68 5.57 12.60 1.65
C HIS A 68 5.27 11.73 0.40
N PRO A 69 6.24 11.50 -0.51
CA PRO A 69 6.03 10.71 -1.72
C PRO A 69 5.46 9.30 -1.50
N ASP A 70 5.80 8.66 -0.38
CA ASP A 70 5.27 7.33 -0.05
C ASP A 70 3.75 7.31 0.17
N LEU A 71 3.16 8.42 0.66
CA LEU A 71 1.71 8.54 0.76
C LEU A 71 1.07 8.59 -0.63
N ALA A 72 1.71 9.27 -1.59
CA ALA A 72 1.25 9.27 -2.98
C ALA A 72 1.31 7.87 -3.61
N ASN A 73 2.38 7.12 -3.35
CA ASN A 73 2.51 5.73 -3.81
C ASN A 73 1.41 4.84 -3.23
N SER A 74 1.11 4.96 -1.94
CA SER A 74 0.03 4.20 -1.28
C SER A 74 -1.35 4.55 -1.83
N TYR A 75 -1.63 5.84 -2.05
CA TYR A 75 -2.88 6.26 -2.70
C TYR A 75 -2.99 5.73 -4.14
N ASN A 76 -1.90 5.74 -4.91
CA ASN A 76 -1.88 5.14 -6.25
C ASN A 76 -2.13 3.63 -6.23
N ASN A 77 -1.57 2.91 -5.26
CA ASN A 77 -1.81 1.48 -5.10
C ASN A 77 -3.30 1.18 -4.83
N ILE A 78 -3.91 1.94 -3.91
CA ILE A 78 -5.34 1.81 -3.60
C ILE A 78 -6.20 2.18 -4.82
N GLY A 79 -5.86 3.26 -5.53
CA GLY A 79 -6.54 3.66 -6.76
C GLY A 79 -6.49 2.58 -7.84
N ASN A 80 -5.35 1.90 -7.98
CA ASN A 80 -5.19 0.77 -8.90
C ASN A 80 -6.08 -0.42 -8.55
N VAL A 81 -6.25 -0.72 -7.26
CA VAL A 81 -7.15 -1.80 -6.82
C VAL A 81 -8.60 -1.44 -7.15
N TYR A 82 -9.05 -0.22 -6.85
CA TYR A 82 -10.41 0.21 -7.20
C TYR A 82 -10.64 0.21 -8.72
N LYS A 83 -9.64 0.60 -9.51
CA LYS A 83 -9.69 0.50 -10.97
C LYS A 83 -9.87 -0.95 -11.43
N ASN A 84 -9.14 -1.89 -10.84
CA ASN A 84 -9.27 -3.32 -11.16
C ASN A 84 -10.66 -3.88 -10.78
N MET A 85 -11.33 -3.29 -9.79
CA MET A 85 -12.71 -3.62 -9.41
C MET A 85 -13.78 -2.93 -10.27
N GLY A 86 -13.39 -2.06 -11.21
CA GLY A 86 -14.33 -1.25 -12.01
C GLY A 86 -14.91 -0.04 -11.26
N GLU A 87 -14.44 0.23 -10.04
CA GLU A 87 -14.90 1.36 -9.21
C GLU A 87 -14.18 2.67 -9.60
N ASN A 88 -14.41 3.12 -10.82
CA ASN A 88 -13.68 4.24 -11.44
C ASN A 88 -13.73 5.54 -10.63
N SER A 89 -14.89 5.87 -10.02
CA SER A 89 -15.02 7.10 -9.22
C SER A 89 -14.14 7.06 -7.96
N LYS A 90 -14.03 5.90 -7.30
CA LYS A 90 -13.13 5.76 -6.15
C LYS A 90 -11.68 5.79 -6.61
N ALA A 91 -11.34 5.06 -7.68
CA ALA A 91 -10.01 5.06 -8.25
C ALA A 91 -9.52 6.48 -8.56
N LEU A 92 -10.35 7.29 -9.22
CA LEU A 92 -10.06 8.68 -9.55
C LEU A 92 -9.78 9.51 -8.29
N SER A 93 -10.65 9.42 -7.28
CA SER A 93 -10.45 10.16 -6.03
C SER A 93 -9.12 9.84 -5.34
N PHE A 94 -8.69 8.58 -5.39
CA PHE A 94 -7.39 8.17 -4.85
C PHE A 94 -6.21 8.69 -5.70
N TYR A 95 -6.31 8.64 -7.03
CA TYR A 95 -5.29 9.21 -7.91
C TYR A 95 -5.16 10.73 -7.76
N GLU A 96 -6.26 11.45 -7.57
CA GLU A 96 -6.23 12.89 -7.32
C GLU A 96 -5.48 13.24 -6.03
N ARG A 97 -5.67 12.44 -4.97
CA ARG A 97 -4.92 12.60 -3.71
C ARG A 97 -3.42 12.36 -3.92
N ALA A 98 -3.06 11.31 -4.66
CA ALA A 98 -1.67 11.02 -4.99
C ALA A 98 -1.04 12.15 -5.80
N LEU A 99 -1.75 12.63 -6.82
CA LEU A 99 -1.30 13.74 -7.67
C LEU A 99 -1.10 15.01 -6.86
N LYS A 100 -2.03 15.35 -5.97
CA LYS A 100 -1.92 16.54 -5.11
C LYS A 100 -0.64 16.53 -4.27
N ILE A 101 -0.25 15.37 -3.74
CA ILE A 101 0.99 15.23 -2.97
C ILE A 101 2.21 15.45 -3.87
N GLN A 102 2.21 14.81 -5.05
CA GLN A 102 3.31 14.93 -6.01
C GLN A 102 3.48 16.36 -6.53
N THR A 103 2.39 17.10 -6.77
CA THR A 103 2.45 18.47 -7.28
C THR A 103 2.84 19.48 -6.20
N ILE A 104 2.46 19.27 -4.94
CA ILE A 104 2.94 20.11 -3.82
C ILE A 104 4.45 19.94 -3.63
N GLY A 105 4.98 18.71 -3.76
CA GLY A 105 6.42 18.44 -3.67
C GLY A 105 7.25 18.97 -4.85
N LEU A 106 6.61 19.39 -5.95
CA LEU A 106 7.23 19.94 -7.15
C LEU A 106 7.12 21.47 -7.25
N SER A 107 6.51 22.13 -6.26
CA SER A 107 6.46 23.58 -6.18
C SER A 107 7.85 24.12 -5.73
N PRO A 108 8.50 25.01 -6.50
CA PRO A 108 9.86 25.48 -6.24
C PRO A 108 10.00 26.35 -4.99
#